data_AF-A0A6L7X9L4-F1
#
_entry.id   AF-A0A6L7X9L4-F1
#
_cell.length_a   1.000
_cell.length_b   1.000
_cell.length_c   1.000
_cell.angle_alpha   90.00
_cell.angle_beta   90.00
_cell.angle_gamma   90.00
#
_symmetry.space_group_name_H-M   'P 1'
#
loop_
_entity.id
_entity.type
_entity.pdbx_description
1 polymer ?
#
loop_
_entity_poly.entity_id
_entity_poly.type
_entity_poly.pdbx_seq_one_letter_code
_entity_poly.pdbx_strand_id
1 'polypeptide(L)'
;PPPPPPFFLMIRLPPRSTRVRSAAASDLYTSQPLPPTTPSGPPRPVPSRGPATMDHIDRMQVAEDIELAANIDRIVRSAESGPDAREFPALCADCGDPIDRKRLEALPAARLCLRCQRELEQEP
;
A
#
# COMPACT_ATOMS: atom_id res chain seq x y z
N PRO A 1 21.91 6.50 34.42
CA PRO A 1 22.00 5.41 33.41
C PRO A 1 21.06 5.75 32.23
N PRO A 2 21.57 5.94 31.01
CA PRO A 2 20.71 6.25 29.87
C PRO A 2 19.91 5.00 29.43
N PRO A 3 18.70 5.15 28.87
CA PRO A 3 17.94 4.02 28.34
C PRO A 3 18.66 3.41 27.13
N PRO A 4 18.50 2.10 26.88
CA PRO A 4 19.08 1.47 25.70
C PRO A 4 18.45 2.04 24.41
N PRO A 5 19.20 2.15 23.31
CA PRO A 5 18.64 2.59 22.04
C PRO A 5 17.55 1.62 21.56
N PRO A 6 16.56 2.09 20.79
CA PRO A 6 15.57 1.20 20.21
C PRO A 6 16.27 0.16 19.35
N PHE A 7 15.91 -1.10 19.56
CA PHE A 7 16.25 -2.18 18.65
C PHE A 7 15.82 -1.73 17.26
N PHE A 8 16.78 -1.46 16.38
CA PHE A 8 16.53 -1.37 14.95
C PHE A 8 15.87 -2.69 14.58
N LEU A 9 14.56 -2.65 14.35
CA LEU A 9 13.95 -3.61 13.46
C LEU A 9 14.63 -3.36 12.11
N MET A 10 15.75 -4.07 11.91
CA MET A 10 16.10 -4.62 10.63
C MET A 10 14.92 -5.50 10.23
N ILE A 11 13.82 -4.86 9.85
CA ILE A 11 12.97 -5.40 8.81
C ILE A 11 13.95 -5.48 7.66
N ARG A 12 14.55 -6.66 7.48
CA ARG A 12 15.14 -7.04 6.22
C ARG A 12 13.95 -7.06 5.27
N LEU A 13 13.59 -5.85 4.82
CA LEU A 13 12.74 -5.64 3.68
C LEU A 13 13.37 -6.55 2.64
N PRO A 14 12.64 -7.57 2.14
CA PRO A 14 13.12 -8.28 0.97
C PRO A 14 13.58 -7.19 -0.01
N PRO A 15 14.80 -7.30 -0.57
CA PRO A 15 15.40 -6.24 -1.37
C PRO A 15 14.34 -5.79 -2.35
N ARG A 16 14.00 -4.49 -2.31
CA ARG A 16 12.97 -3.83 -3.10
C ARG A 16 12.74 -4.61 -4.40
N SER A 17 11.74 -5.49 -4.40
CA SER A 17 11.31 -6.13 -5.63
C SER A 17 10.76 -5.01 -6.48
N THR A 18 11.48 -4.75 -7.54
CA THR A 18 11.27 -3.70 -8.52
C THR A 18 9.91 -3.91 -9.19
N ARG A 19 8.83 -3.46 -8.56
CA ARG A 19 7.53 -3.36 -9.22
C ARG A 19 6.73 -2.17 -8.72
N VAL A 20 7.37 -1.01 -8.70
CA VAL A 20 6.63 0.22 -8.97
C VAL A 20 6.24 0.16 -10.44
N ARG A 21 4.93 0.14 -10.71
CA ARG A 21 4.25 0.28 -12.02
C ARG A 21 4.25 -0.94 -12.93
N SER A 22 3.21 -1.77 -12.82
CA SER A 22 2.72 -2.52 -13.98
C SER A 22 1.22 -2.37 -14.24
N ALA A 23 0.41 -1.88 -13.27
CA ALA A 23 -1.02 -1.66 -13.51
C ALA A 23 -1.32 -0.44 -14.40
N ALA A 24 -0.63 0.70 -14.20
CA ALA A 24 -0.85 1.92 -14.99
C ALA A 24 -0.06 1.98 -16.31
N ALA A 25 0.77 0.97 -16.60
CA ALA A 25 1.60 0.93 -17.82
C ALA A 25 0.98 0.08 -18.93
N SER A 26 -0.08 -0.70 -18.64
CA SER A 26 -0.79 -1.46 -19.66
C SER A 26 -1.62 -0.57 -20.60
N ASP A 27 -2.08 0.59 -20.12
CA ASP A 27 -2.88 1.53 -20.92
C ASP A 27 -2.03 2.42 -21.85
N LEU A 28 -0.69 2.36 -21.77
CA LEU A 28 0.22 3.20 -22.57
C LEU A 28 0.90 2.46 -23.73
N TYR A 29 0.57 1.18 -23.96
CA TYR A 29 1.03 0.46 -25.15
C TYR A 29 -0.07 0.22 -26.20
N THR A 30 -1.13 1.01 -26.17
CA THR A 30 -2.06 1.10 -27.31
C THR A 30 -1.60 2.21 -28.25
N SER A 31 -1.07 1.80 -29.41
CA SER A 31 -0.86 2.57 -30.63
C SER A 31 0.30 3.58 -30.67
N GLN A 32 1.53 3.09 -30.87
CA GLN A 32 2.54 3.86 -31.61
C GLN A 32 2.59 3.37 -33.07
N PRO A 33 2.25 4.19 -34.08
CA PRO A 33 2.57 3.89 -35.47
C PRO A 33 4.08 4.10 -35.66
N LEU A 34 4.82 3.02 -35.92
CA LEU A 34 6.23 3.08 -36.33
C LEU A 34 6.33 3.74 -37.71
N PRO A 35 7.35 4.58 -37.97
CA PRO A 35 7.57 5.18 -39.29
C PRO A 35 7.92 4.11 -40.34
N PRO A 36 7.56 4.31 -41.62
CA PRO A 36 7.86 3.33 -42.65
C PRO A 36 9.35 3.40 -43.01
N THR A 37 10.11 2.38 -42.60
CA THR A 37 11.45 2.13 -43.13
C THR A 37 11.49 0.77 -43.80
N THR A 38 11.39 0.77 -45.12
CA THR A 38 11.92 -0.33 -45.93
C THR A 38 13.45 -0.20 -45.92
N PRO A 39 14.16 -1.33 -45.72
CA PRO A 39 14.77 -1.95 -46.90
C PRO A 39 14.70 -3.47 -46.91
N SER A 40 14.62 -3.97 -48.14
CA SER A 40 14.68 -5.34 -48.65
C SER A 40 15.66 -6.29 -47.95
N GLY A 41 15.14 -7.22 -47.17
CA GLY A 41 15.79 -8.46 -46.75
C GLY A 41 14.73 -9.50 -46.36
N PRO A 42 14.98 -10.81 -46.49
CA PRO A 42 14.02 -11.81 -46.02
C PRO A 42 13.81 -11.61 -44.51
N PRO A 43 12.56 -11.59 -44.02
CA PRO A 43 12.29 -11.39 -42.61
C PRO A 43 12.97 -12.50 -41.82
N ARG A 44 13.86 -12.12 -40.89
CA ARG A 44 14.25 -13.04 -39.82
C ARG A 44 12.97 -13.46 -39.09
N PRO A 45 12.79 -14.74 -38.74
CA PRO A 45 11.67 -15.14 -37.90
C PRO A 45 11.80 -14.41 -36.56
N VAL A 46 10.99 -13.35 -36.39
CA VAL A 46 10.74 -12.77 -35.09
C VAL A 46 10.04 -13.87 -34.27
N PRO A 47 10.55 -14.26 -33.09
CA PRO A 47 9.79 -15.15 -32.24
C PRO A 47 8.47 -14.44 -31.96
N SER A 48 7.38 -15.06 -32.40
CA SER A 48 6.04 -14.63 -32.07
C SER A 48 5.98 -14.58 -30.55
N ARG A 49 5.93 -13.37 -29.98
CA ARG A 49 5.51 -13.20 -28.59
C ARG A 49 4.08 -13.72 -28.55
N GLY A 50 3.92 -14.98 -28.17
CA GLY A 50 2.62 -15.56 -27.88
C GLY A 50 1.90 -14.73 -26.81
N PRO A 51 0.59 -14.94 -26.62
CA PRO A 51 -0.14 -14.30 -25.53
C PRO A 51 0.62 -14.55 -24.22
N ALA A 52 0.73 -13.53 -23.37
CA ALA A 52 1.39 -13.64 -22.07
C ALA A 52 0.80 -14.83 -21.31
N THR A 53 1.52 -15.96 -21.30
CA THR A 53 1.08 -17.14 -20.58
C THR A 53 1.41 -16.90 -19.12
N MET A 54 0.40 -16.95 -18.26
CA MET A 54 0.54 -16.80 -16.81
C MET A 54 1.61 -17.78 -16.32
N ASP A 55 2.78 -17.25 -15.97
CA ASP A 55 3.91 -18.08 -15.60
C ASP A 55 3.78 -18.56 -14.15
N HIS A 56 4.79 -19.28 -13.66
CA HIS A 56 4.77 -19.80 -12.30
C HIS A 56 4.88 -18.69 -11.25
N ILE A 57 5.54 -17.57 -11.57
CA ILE A 57 5.68 -16.42 -10.68
C ILE A 57 4.32 -15.74 -10.54
N ASP A 58 3.63 -15.51 -11.66
CA ASP A 58 2.31 -14.88 -11.64
C ASP A 58 1.29 -15.71 -10.83
N ARG A 59 1.34 -17.05 -10.92
CA ARG A 59 0.45 -17.93 -10.13
C ARG A 59 0.73 -17.84 -8.63
N MET A 60 2.00 -17.78 -8.23
CA MET A 60 2.36 -17.63 -6.82
C MET A 60 1.92 -16.27 -6.28
N GLN A 61 2.07 -15.20 -7.05
CA GLN A 61 1.58 -13.86 -6.67
C GLN A 61 0.07 -13.85 -6.48
N VAL A 62 -0.70 -14.49 -7.37
CA VAL A 62 -2.16 -14.59 -7.21
C VAL A 62 -2.54 -15.35 -5.93
N ALA A 63 -1.81 -16.41 -5.59
CA ALA A 63 -2.07 -17.15 -4.35
C ALA A 63 -1.81 -16.27 -3.11
N GLU A 64 -0.69 -15.54 -3.07
CA GLU A 64 -0.36 -14.60 -1.99
C GLU A 64 -1.41 -13.49 -1.86
N ASP A 65 -1.84 -12.92 -2.99
CA ASP A 65 -2.86 -11.86 -3.02
C ASP A 65 -4.22 -12.35 -2.49
N ILE A 66 -4.60 -13.59 -2.81
CA ILE A 66 -5.82 -14.22 -2.29
C ILE A 66 -5.73 -14.37 -0.76
N GLU A 67 -4.60 -14.85 -0.25
CA GLU A 67 -4.39 -15.03 1.19
C GLU A 67 -4.40 -13.69 1.94
N LEU A 68 -3.72 -12.68 1.38
CA LEU A 68 -3.70 -11.34 1.95
C LEU A 68 -5.10 -10.72 1.96
N ALA A 69 -5.85 -10.84 0.87
CA ALA A 69 -7.22 -10.34 0.79
C ALA A 69 -8.12 -11.00 1.83
N ALA A 70 -8.01 -12.32 2.01
CA ALA A 70 -8.77 -13.04 3.03
C ALA A 70 -8.43 -12.58 4.46
N ASN A 71 -7.15 -12.27 4.72
CA ASN A 71 -6.71 -11.75 6.01
C ASN A 71 -7.23 -10.34 6.27
N ILE A 72 -7.16 -9.44 5.28
CA ILE A 72 -7.71 -8.09 5.37
C ILE A 72 -9.21 -8.15 5.65
N ASP A 73 -9.95 -8.98 4.90
CA ASP A 73 -11.40 -9.13 5.07
C ASP A 73 -11.78 -9.65 6.48
N ARG A 74 -10.99 -10.56 7.05
CA ARG A 74 -11.16 -10.99 8.45
C ARG A 74 -10.97 -9.83 9.44
N ILE A 75 -9.95 -9.01 9.24
CA ILE A 75 -9.64 -7.87 10.11
C ILE A 75 -10.76 -6.81 10.02
N VAL A 76 -11.22 -6.48 8.81
CA VAL A 76 -12.27 -5.48 8.60
C VAL A 76 -13.57 -5.92 9.26
N ARG A 77 -14.03 -7.16 9.02
CA ARG A 77 -15.25 -7.69 9.65
C ARG A 77 -15.19 -7.66 11.19
N SER A 78 -14.02 -7.93 11.75
CA SER A 78 -13.81 -7.83 13.19
C SER A 78 -13.87 -6.39 13.70
N ALA A 79 -13.41 -5.41 12.92
CA ALA A 79 -13.45 -4.00 13.29
C ALA A 79 -14.88 -3.42 13.19
N GLU A 80 -15.66 -3.84 12.19
CA GLU A 80 -17.04 -3.41 11.99
C GLU A 80 -18.01 -3.95 13.05
N SER A 81 -17.71 -5.13 13.61
CA SER A 81 -18.53 -5.78 14.66
C SER A 81 -18.17 -5.36 16.08
N GLY A 82 -17.18 -4.47 16.25
CA GLY A 82 -16.87 -3.85 17.54
C GLY A 82 -18.02 -2.99 18.07
N PRO A 83 -18.00 -2.62 19.37
CA PRO A 83 -18.96 -1.66 19.91
C PRO A 83 -18.93 -0.37 19.10
N ASP A 84 -20.10 0.24 18.89
CA ASP A 84 -20.20 1.48 18.13
C ASP A 84 -19.33 2.54 18.81
N ALA A 85 -18.30 3.01 18.10
CA ALA A 85 -17.42 4.09 18.56
C ALA A 85 -18.19 5.39 18.88
N ARG A 86 -19.49 5.48 18.55
CA ARG A 86 -20.38 6.57 18.96
C ARG A 86 -20.80 6.49 20.44
N GLU A 87 -20.71 5.33 21.07
CA GLU A 87 -21.12 5.14 22.47
C GLU A 87 -20.05 5.68 23.45
N PHE A 88 -18.78 5.65 23.04
CA PHE A 88 -17.67 6.20 23.83
C PHE A 88 -16.76 7.09 22.97
N PRO A 89 -16.57 8.37 23.35
CA PRO A 89 -15.68 9.24 22.61
C PRO A 89 -14.24 8.72 22.66
N ALA A 90 -13.54 8.74 21.53
CA ALA A 90 -12.10 8.45 21.52
C ALA A 90 -11.36 9.52 22.33
N LEU A 91 -10.51 9.09 23.27
CA LEU A 91 -9.77 9.98 24.17
C LEU A 91 -8.34 10.20 23.67
N CYS A 92 -7.83 11.40 23.87
CA CYS A 92 -6.44 11.75 23.62
C CYS A 92 -5.52 10.91 24.50
N ALA A 93 -4.50 10.29 23.92
CA ALA A 93 -3.55 9.45 24.64
C ALA A 93 -2.66 10.21 25.64
N ASP A 94 -2.56 11.53 25.50
CA ASP A 94 -1.67 12.38 26.30
C ASP A 94 -2.42 13.11 27.43
N CYS A 95 -3.44 13.91 27.09
CA CYS A 95 -4.21 14.68 28.07
C CYS A 95 -5.53 14.05 28.52
N GLY A 96 -5.98 12.96 27.88
CA GLY A 96 -7.28 12.32 28.19
C GLY A 96 -8.52 13.03 27.66
N ASP A 97 -8.39 14.24 27.08
CA ASP A 97 -9.52 14.98 26.51
C ASP A 97 -10.11 14.25 25.28
N PRO A 98 -11.43 14.37 25.02
CA PRO A 98 -12.04 13.77 23.84
C PRO A 98 -11.45 14.35 22.54
N ILE A 99 -11.17 13.48 21.58
CA ILE A 99 -10.71 13.88 20.24
C ILE A 99 -11.92 14.35 19.42
N ASP A 100 -11.79 15.52 18.77
CA ASP A 100 -12.85 16.10 17.96
C ASP A 100 -13.35 15.14 16.88
N ARG A 101 -14.67 15.03 16.72
CA ARG A 101 -15.26 14.07 15.80
C ARG A 101 -14.91 14.33 14.34
N LYS A 102 -14.82 15.60 13.91
CA LYS A 102 -14.41 15.95 12.54
C LYS A 102 -12.97 15.51 12.28
N ARG A 103 -12.12 15.53 13.32
CA ARG A 103 -10.76 15.02 13.25
C ARG A 103 -10.74 13.50 13.07
N LEU A 104 -11.55 12.75 13.82
CA LEU A 104 -11.65 11.29 13.68
C LEU A 104 -12.28 10.87 12.35
N GLU A 105 -13.25 11.64 11.83
CA GLU A 105 -13.82 11.43 10.50
C GLU A 105 -12.76 11.58 9.40
N ALA A 106 -11.87 12.58 9.52
CA ALA A 106 -10.77 12.79 8.57
C ALA A 106 -9.59 11.83 8.78
N LEU A 107 -9.28 11.51 10.04
CA LEU A 107 -8.14 10.68 10.46
C LEU A 107 -8.60 9.70 11.56
N PRO A 108 -9.19 8.56 11.19
CA PRO A 108 -9.72 7.58 12.14
C PRO A 108 -8.67 7.00 13.09
N ALA A 109 -7.40 7.03 12.69
CA ALA A 109 -6.27 6.56 13.50
C ALA A 109 -5.67 7.64 14.41
N ALA A 110 -6.25 8.84 14.49
CA ALA A 110 -5.73 9.92 15.33
C ALA A 110 -5.73 9.52 16.82
N ARG A 111 -4.57 9.66 17.48
CA ARG A 111 -4.39 9.34 18.91
C ARG A 111 -4.28 10.57 19.81
N LEU A 112 -4.11 11.75 19.25
CA LEU A 112 -3.91 13.01 19.99
C LEU A 112 -4.96 14.05 19.62
N CYS A 113 -5.32 14.91 20.57
CA CYS A 113 -6.14 16.09 20.31
C CYS A 113 -5.34 17.17 19.52
N LEU A 114 -6.02 18.20 19.01
CA LEU A 114 -5.36 19.28 18.24
C LEU A 114 -4.39 20.13 19.08
N ARG A 115 -4.55 20.17 20.40
CA ARG A 115 -3.60 20.85 21.28
C ARG A 115 -2.30 20.05 21.37
N CYS A 116 -2.36 18.82 21.91
CA CYS A 116 -1.19 17.95 22.09
C CYS A 116 -0.47 17.65 20.77
N GLN A 117 -1.20 17.48 19.66
CA GLN A 117 -0.57 17.29 18.34
C GLN A 117 0.30 18.51 17.95
N ARG A 118 -0.21 19.73 18.15
CA ARG A 118 0.52 20.96 17.80
C ARG A 118 1.73 21.18 18.70
N GLU A 119 1.64 20.80 19.97
CA GLU A 119 2.75 20.86 20.91
C GLU A 119 3.87 19.90 20.48
N LEU A 120 3.51 18.65 20.15
CA LEU A 120 4.45 17.64 19.65
C LEU A 120 5.15 18.09 18.34
N GLU A 121 4.40 18.69 17.41
CA GLU A 121 4.95 19.21 16.15
C GLU A 121 5.87 20.42 16.33
N GLN A 122 5.80 21.11 17.47
CA GLN A 122 6.62 22.27 17.81
C GLN A 122 7.86 21.92 18.64
N GLU A 123 7.98 20.68 19.13
CA GLU A 123 9.23 20.19 19.72
C GLU A 123 10.29 20.00 18.61
N PRO A 124 11.44 20.70 18.68
CA PRO A 124 12.47 20.68 17.64
C PRO A 124 13.32 19.41 17.62
#